data_AF-A0A7V5L019-F1
#
_entry.id   AF-A0A7V5L019-F1
#
_cell.length_a   1.000
_cell.length_b   1.000
_cell.length_c   1.000
_cell.angle_alpha   90.00
_cell.angle_beta   90.00
_cell.angle_gamma   90.00
#
_symmetry.space_group_name_H-M   'P 1'
#
loop_
_entity.id
_entity.type
_entity.pdbx_description
1 polymer ?
#
loop_
_entity_poly.entity_id
_entity_poly.type
_entity_poly.pdbx_seq_one_letter_code
_entity_poly.pdbx_strand_id
1 'polypeptide(L)'
;MGIDILFLLKKLLSFMLMPWAIGIILALMALFFLYKRKLTKAKIFLATSILWMFLISWAPVANMMLRPLESSYPRLEVIPEDVQYILLLGGDRDTRGWEALRLYHKKQD
;
A
#
# COMPACT_ATOMS: atom_id res chain seq x y z
N MET A 1 29.12 -12.38 6.21
CA MET A 1 28.16 -11.33 6.59
C MET A 1 26.98 -12.03 7.24
N GLY A 2 26.96 -12.11 8.57
CA GLY A 2 25.83 -12.69 9.30
C GLY A 2 24.65 -11.74 9.24
N ILE A 3 23.43 -12.27 9.16
CA ILE A 3 22.24 -11.42 9.20
C ILE A 3 22.06 -10.94 10.64
N ASP A 4 22.01 -9.63 10.84
CA ASP A 4 21.80 -9.04 12.15
C ASP A 4 20.41 -9.41 12.69
N ILE A 5 20.34 -9.88 13.94
CA ILE A 5 19.08 -10.28 14.60
C ILE A 5 18.08 -9.11 14.64
N LEU A 6 18.59 -7.89 14.87
CA LEU A 6 17.78 -6.66 14.85
C LEU A 6 17.14 -6.41 13.48
N PHE A 7 17.87 -6.68 12.40
CA PHE A 7 17.37 -6.53 11.04
C PHE A 7 16.25 -7.55 10.75
N LEU A 8 16.42 -8.80 11.19
CA LEU A 8 15.37 -9.83 11.07
C LEU A 8 14.12 -9.46 11.87
N LEU A 9 14.29 -9.00 13.11
CA LEU A 9 13.18 -8.58 13.96
C LEU A 9 12.39 -7.42 13.33
N LYS A 10 13.09 -6.41 12.80
CA LYS A 10 12.46 -5.31 12.06
C LYS A 10 11.64 -5.84 10.89
N LYS A 11 12.20 -6.74 10.07
CA LYS A 11 11.49 -7.32 8.92
C LYS A 11 10.25 -8.09 9.34
N LEU A 12 10.34 -8.89 10.40
CA LEU A 12 9.20 -9.65 10.91
C LEU A 12 8.10 -8.73 11.43
N LEU A 13 8.46 -7.70 12.21
CA LEU A 13 7.51 -6.70 12.69
C LEU A 13 6.88 -5.94 11.53
N SER A 14 7.66 -5.49 10.54
CA SER A 14 7.14 -4.83 9.34
C SER A 14 6.17 -5.73 8.57
N PHE A 15 6.45 -7.04 8.46
CA PHE A 15 5.55 -8.01 7.84
C PHE A 15 4.25 -8.15 8.63
N MET A 16 4.31 -8.30 9.97
CA MET A 16 3.12 -8.45 10.81
C MET A 16 2.23 -7.20 10.83
N LEU A 17 2.82 -6.03 10.60
CA LEU A 17 2.10 -4.75 10.51
C LEU A 17 1.52 -4.48 9.12
N MET A 18 1.79 -5.32 8.12
CA MET A 18 1.18 -5.14 6.80
C MET A 18 -0.35 -5.31 6.89
N PRO A 19 -1.14 -4.51 6.14
CA PRO A 19 -2.60 -4.54 6.22
C PRO A 19 -3.20 -5.94 6.05
N TRP A 20 -2.67 -6.72 5.12
CA TRP A 20 -3.11 -8.10 4.85
C TRP A 20 -2.74 -9.07 5.98
N ALA A 21 -1.54 -8.94 6.55
CA ALA A 21 -1.06 -9.79 7.64
C ALA A 21 -1.90 -9.61 8.90
N ILE A 22 -2.30 -8.37 9.21
CA ILE A 22 -3.22 -8.07 10.31
C ILE A 22 -4.55 -8.82 10.15
N GLY A 23 -5.11 -8.83 8.93
CA GLY A 23 -6.34 -9.58 8.62
C GLY A 23 -6.17 -11.09 8.91
N ILE A 24 -5.08 -11.69 8.44
CA ILE A 24 -4.81 -13.12 8.69
C ILE A 24 -4.62 -13.40 10.18
N ILE A 25 -3.89 -12.55 10.91
CA ILE A 25 -3.70 -12.71 12.35
C ILE A 25 -5.05 -12.70 13.08
N LEU A 26 -5.96 -11.80 12.72
CA LEU A 26 -7.31 -11.76 13.28
C LEU A 26 -8.12 -13.03 12.97
N ALA A 27 -8.03 -13.54 11.74
CA ALA A 27 -8.65 -14.81 11.35
C ALA A 27 -8.09 -16.00 12.16
N LEU A 28 -6.76 -16.07 12.33
CA LEU A 28 -6.11 -17.10 13.15
C LEU A 28 -6.54 -17.01 14.62
N MET A 29 -6.67 -15.79 15.17
CA MET A 29 -7.21 -15.58 16.51
C MET A 29 -8.67 -16.05 16.62
N ALA A 30 -9.48 -15.82 15.59
CA ALA A 30 -10.85 -16.33 15.54
C ALA A 30 -10.89 -17.87 15.62
N LEU A 31 -10.07 -18.54 14.81
CA LEU A 31 -9.92 -20.00 14.83
C LEU A 31 -9.41 -20.51 16.18
N PHE A 32 -8.46 -19.81 16.80
CA PHE A 32 -7.97 -20.14 18.13
C PHE A 32 -9.08 -20.06 19.18
N PHE A 33 -9.89 -18.99 19.17
CA PHE A 33 -11.03 -18.89 20.09
C PHE A 33 -12.12 -19.91 19.82
N LEU A 34 -12.35 -20.27 18.55
CA LEU A 34 -13.27 -21.33 18.16
C LEU A 34 -12.80 -22.68 18.73
N TYR A 35 -11.50 -22.99 18.60
CA TYR A 35 -10.90 -24.19 19.18
C TYR A 35 -11.05 -24.24 20.71
N LYS A 36 -10.89 -23.10 21.39
CA LYS A 36 -11.15 -22.96 22.84
C LYS A 36 -12.63 -22.90 23.23
N ARG A 37 -13.55 -23.14 22.27
CA ARG A 37 -15.02 -23.07 22.43
C ARG A 37 -15.54 -21.72 22.93
N LYS A 38 -14.77 -20.64 22.76
CA LYS A 38 -15.15 -19.26 23.12
C LYS A 38 -15.85 -18.59 21.94
N LEU A 39 -17.09 -19.03 21.65
CA LEU A 39 -17.83 -18.67 20.43
C LEU A 39 -18.02 -17.16 20.25
N THR A 40 -18.35 -16.41 21.30
CA THR A 40 -18.53 -14.94 21.20
C THR A 40 -17.26 -14.26 20.71
N LYS A 41 -16.10 -14.62 21.27
CA LYS A 41 -14.80 -14.08 20.84
C LYS A 41 -14.48 -14.52 19.42
N ALA A 42 -14.69 -15.79 19.08
CA ALA A 42 -14.45 -16.29 17.73
C ALA A 42 -15.25 -15.49 16.68
N LYS A 43 -16.53 -15.24 16.93
CA LYS A 43 -17.40 -14.45 16.04
C LYS A 43 -16.91 -13.01 15.88
N ILE A 44 -16.55 -12.35 16.98
CA ILE A 44 -16.05 -10.98 16.94
C ILE A 44 -14.76 -10.91 16.11
N PHE A 45 -13.77 -11.74 16.40
CA PHE A 45 -12.50 -11.73 15.68
C PHE A 45 -12.68 -12.08 14.19
N LEU A 46 -13.56 -13.03 13.87
CA LEU A 46 -13.85 -13.39 12.48
C LEU A 46 -14.53 -12.24 11.73
N ALA A 47 -15.56 -11.62 12.33
CA ALA A 47 -16.26 -10.49 11.74
C ALA A 47 -15.32 -9.30 11.52
N THR A 48 -14.48 -8.97 12.51
CA THR A 48 -13.47 -7.92 12.39
C THR A 48 -12.45 -8.25 11.30
N SER A 49 -11.99 -9.50 11.21
CA SER A 49 -11.08 -9.93 10.14
C SER A 49 -11.66 -9.71 8.75
N ILE A 50 -12.91 -10.15 8.54
CA ILE A 50 -13.59 -10.02 7.25
C ILE A 50 -13.80 -8.54 6.92
N LEU A 51 -14.30 -7.76 7.87
CA LEU A 51 -14.51 -6.33 7.68
C LEU A 51 -13.20 -5.61 7.37
N TRP A 52 -12.13 -5.92 8.09
CA TRP A 52 -10.80 -5.35 7.87
C TRP A 52 -10.28 -5.62 6.46
N MET A 53 -10.32 -6.90 6.04
CA MET A 53 -9.88 -7.29 4.70
C MET A 53 -10.75 -6.68 3.60
N PHE A 54 -12.07 -6.58 3.83
CA PHE A 54 -12.99 -5.91 2.93
C PHE A 54 -12.63 -4.42 2.78
N LEU A 55 -12.47 -3.70 3.88
CA LEU A 55 -12.15 -2.27 3.87
C LEU A 55 -10.83 -1.99 3.15
N ILE A 56 -9.78 -2.76 3.42
CA ILE A 56 -8.48 -2.54 2.75
C ILE A 56 -8.53 -2.87 1.26
N SER A 57 -9.35 -3.84 0.85
CA SER A 57 -9.49 -4.23 -0.55
C SER A 57 -10.46 -3.34 -1.32
N TRP A 58 -11.22 -2.48 -0.62
CA TRP A 58 -12.24 -1.64 -1.22
C TRP A 58 -11.62 -0.34 -1.74
N ALA A 59 -11.66 -0.16 -3.06
CA ALA A 59 -11.02 0.98 -3.74
C ALA A 59 -11.35 2.36 -3.15
N PRO A 60 -12.60 2.69 -2.73
CA PRO A 60 -12.90 3.98 -2.10
C PRO A 60 -12.09 4.23 -0.82
N VAL A 61 -11.92 3.21 0.01
CA VAL A 61 -11.15 3.30 1.26
C VAL A 61 -9.66 3.44 0.95
N ALA A 62 -9.14 2.61 0.04
CA ALA A 62 -7.75 2.67 -0.38
C ALA A 62 -7.40 4.05 -0.98
N ASN A 63 -8.23 4.57 -1.89
CA ASN A 63 -8.05 5.87 -2.50
C ASN A 63 -8.18 7.01 -1.48
N MET A 64 -9.10 6.91 -0.52
CA MET A 64 -9.22 7.89 0.56
C MET A 64 -7.95 7.94 1.43
N MET A 65 -7.32 6.79 1.71
CA MET A 65 -6.06 6.73 2.45
C MET A 65 -4.87 7.26 1.64
N LEU A 66 -4.86 7.04 0.33
CA LEU A 66 -3.80 7.51 -0.57
C LEU A 66 -3.89 9.01 -0.89
N ARG A 67 -5.10 9.57 -0.95
CA ARG A 67 -5.36 10.94 -1.38
C ARG A 67 -4.47 11.99 -0.71
N PRO A 68 -4.24 12.00 0.62
CA PRO A 68 -3.37 12.98 1.25
C PRO A 68 -1.92 12.90 0.76
N LEU A 69 -1.42 11.70 0.48
CA LEU A 69 -0.06 11.51 -0.07
C LEU A 69 0.00 11.96 -1.52
N GLU A 70 -1.03 11.66 -2.32
CA GLU A 70 -1.08 12.04 -3.73
C GLU A 70 -1.26 13.55 -3.93
N SER A 71 -2.04 14.21 -3.06
CA SER A 71 -2.29 15.66 -3.14
C SER A 71 -1.28 16.51 -2.38
N SER A 72 -0.30 15.90 -1.72
CA SER A 72 0.74 16.65 -0.98
C SER A 72 1.62 17.49 -1.89
N TYR A 73 1.75 17.10 -3.15
CA TYR A 73 2.51 17.83 -4.16
C TYR A 73 1.57 18.33 -5.25
N PRO A 74 1.60 19.63 -5.58
CA PRO A 74 0.81 20.15 -6.68
C PRO A 74 1.23 19.46 -7.97
N ARG A 75 0.26 19.20 -8.84
CA ARG A 75 0.53 18.69 -10.18
C ARG A 75 1.36 19.74 -10.93
N LEU A 76 2.38 19.30 -11.66
CA LEU A 76 3.16 20.19 -12.52
C LEU A 76 2.27 20.67 -13.68
N GLU A 77 1.91 21.95 -13.68
CA GLU A 77 1.09 22.57 -14.75
C GLU A 77 1.95 23.13 -15.88
N VAL A 78 3.11 23.71 -15.53
CA VAL A 78 4.08 24.27 -16.47
C VAL A 78 5.43 23.60 -16.22
N ILE A 79 6.08 23.15 -17.30
CA ILE A 79 7.41 22.54 -17.24
C ILE A 79 8.43 23.68 -17.11
N PRO A 80 9.28 23.70 -16.06
CA PRO A 80 10.36 24.69 -15.97
C PRO A 80 11.37 24.52 -17.11
N GLU A 81 11.89 25.63 -17.63
CA GLU A 81 12.79 25.64 -18.79
C GLU A 81 14.15 24.96 -18.50
N ASP A 82 14.57 24.90 -17.24
CA ASP A 82 15.84 24.36 -16.78
C ASP A 82 15.82 22.85 -16.46
N VAL A 83 14.70 22.16 -16.66
CA VAL A 83 14.57 20.71 -16.38
C VAL A 83 15.45 19.90 -17.31
N GLN A 84 16.53 19.27 -16.81
CA GLN A 84 17.43 18.47 -17.65
C GLN A 84 16.99 17.02 -17.84
N TYR A 85 16.25 16.45 -16.88
CA TYR A 85 15.92 15.03 -16.86
C TYR A 85 14.47 14.78 -16.43
N ILE A 86 13.86 13.75 -17.02
CA ILE A 86 12.57 13.19 -16.60
C ILE A 86 12.86 11.84 -15.95
N LEU A 87 12.48 11.66 -14.69
CA LEU A 87 12.63 10.39 -13.98
C LEU A 87 11.29 9.64 -13.94
N LEU A 88 11.21 8.53 -14.68
CA LEU A 88 10.08 7.60 -14.61
C LEU A 88 10.42 6.47 -13.62
N LEU A 89 9.83 6.53 -12.42
CA LEU A 89 10.04 5.52 -11.36
C LEU A 89 9.31 4.19 -11.60
N GLY A 90 8.58 4.06 -12.72
CA GLY A 90 7.78 2.90 -13.08
C GLY A 90 6.29 3.24 -13.24
N GLY A 91 5.57 2.46 -14.03
CA GLY A 91 4.18 2.73 -14.36
C GLY A 91 3.70 1.92 -15.55
N ASP A 92 2.41 2.03 -15.85
CA ASP A 92 1.88 1.49 -17.08
C ASP A 92 2.45 2.26 -18.29
N ARG A 93 2.58 1.53 -19.41
CA ARG A 93 3.09 2.08 -20.65
C ARG A 93 2.14 3.15 -21.21
N ASP A 94 0.85 2.89 -21.12
CA ASP A 94 -0.18 3.61 -21.89
C ASP A 94 -0.48 5.02 -21.34
N THR A 95 -0.28 5.25 -20.05
CA THR A 95 -0.47 6.56 -19.42
C THR A 95 0.86 7.16 -18.99
N ARG A 96 1.55 6.56 -18.01
CA ARG A 96 2.76 7.14 -17.40
C ARG A 96 3.95 7.14 -18.35
N GLY A 97 4.12 6.07 -19.12
CA GLY A 97 5.18 5.96 -20.13
C GLY A 97 5.01 6.98 -21.26
N TRP A 98 3.83 7.05 -21.86
CA TRP A 98 3.54 8.03 -22.91
C TRP A 98 3.60 9.48 -22.43
N GLU A 99 3.14 9.76 -21.22
CA GLU A 99 3.21 11.13 -20.69
C GLU A 99 4.67 11.59 -20.55
N ALA A 100 5.58 10.74 -20.07
CA ALA A 100 7.00 11.06 -20.01
C ALA A 100 7.59 11.33 -21.40
N LEU A 101 7.24 10.53 -22.41
CA LEU A 101 7.67 10.75 -23.80
C LEU A 101 7.06 12.02 -24.40
N ARG A 102 5.80 12.33 -24.10
CA ARG A 102 5.13 13.57 -24.53
C ARG A 102 5.85 14.79 -23.98
N LEU A 103 6.20 14.77 -22.69
CA LEU A 103 6.95 15.85 -22.03
C LEU A 103 8.36 16.01 -22.60
N TYR A 104 9.02 14.90 -22.96
CA TYR A 104 10.34 14.93 -23.60
C TYR A 104 10.34 15.65 -24.95
N HIS A 105 9.39 15.32 -25.83
CA HIS A 105 9.30 15.96 -27.15
C HIS A 105 8.88 17.43 -27.04
N LYS A 106 7.95 17.75 -26.14
CA LYS A 106 7.50 19.15 -25.90
C LYS A 106 8.63 20.09 -25.46
N LYS A 107 9.73 19.55 -24.92
CA LYS A 107 10.90 20.35 -24.52
C LYS A 107 11.87 20.62 -25.69
N GLN A 108 11.78 19.87 -26.80
CA GLN A 108 12.67 20.02 -27.95
C GLN A 108 12.19 21.06 -28.98
N ASP A 109 10.90 21.38 -28.96
CA ASP A 109 10.27 22.46 -29.74
C ASP A 109 10.40 23.81 -29.02
#